data_AF-A0A7C9VTJ8-F1
#
_entry.id   AF-A0A7C9VTJ8-F1
#
_cell.length_a   1.000
_cell.length_b   1.000
_cell.length_c   1.000
_cell.angle_alpha   90.00
_cell.angle_beta   90.00
_cell.angle_gamma   90.00
#
_symmetry.space_group_name_H-M   'P 1'
#
loop_
_entity.id
_entity.type
_entity.pdbx_description
1 polymer ?
#
loop_
_entity_poly.entity_id
_entity_poly.type
_entity_poly.pdbx_seq_one_letter_code
_entity_poly.pdbx_strand_id
1 'polypeptide(L)'
;MDSLGPALRSLRQASGRTVASVAADAGLSVPYIANLENGRGNPTTGALTRLAGALGTELHISFGEAAEAPAPLPQTLVRLRRSERFRGAVADIGADPAEVIAALAAVGRVVEAGEQDWWRLLDAMVLIARHPA
;
A
#
# COMPACT_ATOMS: atom_id res chain seq x y z
N MET A 1 -0.04 6.49 1.20
CA MET A 1 -0.66 7.19 0.06
C MET A 1 -1.75 8.07 0.64
N ASP A 2 -1.60 9.39 0.59
CA ASP A 2 -2.63 10.28 1.14
C ASP A 2 -3.96 10.05 0.40
N SER A 3 -5.06 10.07 1.15
CA SER A 3 -6.37 10.01 0.52
C SER A 3 -6.61 11.26 -0.33
N LEU A 4 -7.39 11.12 -1.40
CA LEU A 4 -7.63 12.18 -2.39
C LEU A 4 -8.04 13.54 -1.79
N GLY A 5 -8.87 13.54 -0.73
CA GLY A 5 -9.38 14.74 -0.09
C GLY A 5 -8.30 15.64 0.51
N PRO A 6 -7.48 15.15 1.46
CA PRO A 6 -6.31 15.85 1.98
C PRO A 6 -5.37 16.39 0.89
N ALA A 7 -5.11 15.62 -0.18
CA ALA A 7 -4.26 16.06 -1.28
C ALA A 7 -4.84 17.31 -2.00
N LEU A 8 -6.15 17.30 -2.29
CA LEU A 8 -6.83 18.46 -2.89
C LEU A 8 -6.81 19.69 -1.97
N ARG A 9 -7.00 19.50 -0.66
CA ARG A 9 -6.92 20.57 0.32
C ARG A 9 -5.53 21.20 0.36
N SER A 10 -4.48 20.37 0.40
CA SER A 10 -3.11 20.85 0.43
C SER A 10 -2.75 21.63 -0.82
N LEU A 11 -3.14 21.15 -2.01
CA LEU A 11 -2.96 21.88 -3.27
C LEU A 11 -3.64 23.25 -3.23
N ARG A 12 -4.90 23.31 -2.81
CA ARG A 12 -5.63 24.57 -2.70
C ARG A 12 -4.95 25.54 -1.73
N GLN A 13 -4.52 25.06 -0.57
CA GLN A 13 -3.86 25.86 0.45
C GLN A 13 -2.50 26.39 -0.03
N ALA A 14 -1.71 25.56 -0.71
CA ALA A 14 -0.45 25.95 -1.31
C ALA A 14 -0.64 27.05 -2.37
N SER A 15 -1.75 27.03 -3.11
CA SER A 15 -2.11 28.08 -4.07
C SER A 15 -2.75 29.33 -3.42
N GLY A 16 -2.89 29.39 -2.09
CA GLY A 16 -3.50 30.52 -1.38
C GLY A 16 -4.99 30.75 -1.67
N ARG A 17 -5.67 29.75 -2.24
CA ARG A 17 -7.06 29.88 -2.71
C ARG A 17 -8.08 29.46 -1.66
N THR A 18 -9.24 30.12 -1.65
CA THR A 18 -10.39 29.67 -0.83
C THR A 18 -11.17 28.56 -1.52
N VAL A 19 -11.92 27.76 -0.76
CA VAL A 19 -12.82 26.73 -1.33
C VAL A 19 -13.81 27.37 -2.31
N ALA A 20 -14.36 28.54 -1.96
CA ALA A 20 -15.29 29.27 -2.81
C ALA A 20 -14.66 29.72 -4.15
N SER A 21 -13.40 30.16 -4.11
CA SER A 21 -12.67 30.54 -5.33
C SER A 21 -12.46 29.34 -6.26
N VAL A 22 -12.01 28.19 -5.73
CA VAL A 22 -11.82 26.98 -6.54
C VAL A 22 -13.16 26.44 -7.06
N ALA A 23 -14.22 26.52 -6.26
CA ALA A 23 -15.56 26.09 -6.63
C ALA A 23 -16.09 26.87 -7.85
N ALA A 24 -15.93 28.19 -7.85
CA ALA A 24 -16.31 29.04 -8.96
C ALA A 24 -15.59 28.64 -10.26
N ASP A 25 -14.26 28.53 -10.22
CA ASP A 25 -13.46 28.18 -11.39
C ASP A 25 -13.73 26.76 -11.90
N ALA A 26 -13.95 25.81 -10.98
CA ALA A 26 -14.24 24.42 -11.33
C ALA A 26 -15.70 24.19 -11.79
N GLY A 27 -16.57 25.21 -11.71
CA GLY A 27 -18.01 25.05 -11.95
C GLY A 27 -18.65 24.01 -11.01
N LEU A 28 -18.24 24.02 -9.75
CA LEU A 28 -18.69 23.10 -8.70
C LEU A 28 -19.26 23.89 -7.52
N SER A 29 -20.04 23.23 -6.66
CA SER A 29 -20.56 23.89 -5.47
C SER A 29 -19.53 23.90 -4.33
N VAL A 30 -19.53 24.97 -3.53
CA VAL A 30 -18.67 25.08 -2.34
C VAL A 30 -18.86 23.90 -1.38
N PRO A 31 -20.09 23.46 -1.05
CA PRO A 31 -20.30 22.30 -0.19
C PRO A 31 -19.75 21.00 -0.77
N TYR A 32 -19.77 20.85 -2.11
CA TYR A 32 -19.22 19.66 -2.77
C TYR A 32 -17.70 19.59 -2.62
N ILE A 33 -16.97 20.69 -2.87
CA ILE A 33 -15.51 20.72 -2.68
C ILE A 33 -15.14 20.55 -1.21
N ALA A 34 -15.85 21.22 -0.30
CA ALA A 34 -15.61 21.07 1.14
C ALA A 34 -15.80 19.62 1.62
N ASN A 35 -16.83 18.92 1.12
CA ASN A 35 -17.03 17.50 1.40
C ASN A 35 -15.89 16.65 0.82
N LEU A 36 -15.50 16.91 -0.42
CA LEU A 36 -14.43 16.19 -1.08
C LEU A 36 -13.08 16.34 -0.36
N GLU A 37 -12.72 17.55 0.07
CA GLU A 37 -11.52 17.81 0.87
C GLU A 37 -11.54 17.09 2.24
N ASN A 38 -12.73 16.79 2.76
CA ASN A 38 -12.92 16.02 3.99
C ASN A 38 -13.04 14.50 3.74
N GLY A 39 -12.76 14.04 2.51
CA GLY A 39 -12.85 12.63 2.13
C GLY A 39 -14.28 12.10 2.06
N ARG A 40 -15.27 12.98 1.90
CA ARG A 40 -16.69 12.61 1.77
C ARG A 40 -17.16 12.73 0.32
N GLY A 41 -17.81 11.68 -0.16
CA GLY A 41 -18.42 11.62 -1.48
C GLY A 41 -17.63 10.77 -2.48
N ASN A 42 -18.23 10.57 -3.66
CA ASN A 42 -17.65 9.81 -4.75
C ASN A 42 -17.56 10.72 -6.00
N PRO A 43 -16.45 11.43 -6.21
CA PRO A 43 -16.33 12.35 -7.33
C PRO A 43 -16.28 11.60 -8.65
N THR A 44 -16.94 12.15 -9.67
CA THR A 44 -16.78 11.64 -11.04
C THR A 44 -15.43 12.08 -11.60
N THR A 45 -14.91 11.35 -12.58
CA THR A 45 -13.70 11.76 -13.32
C THR A 45 -13.84 13.17 -13.89
N GLY A 46 -15.02 13.52 -14.42
CA GLY A 46 -15.30 14.87 -14.91
C GLY A 46 -15.23 15.96 -13.82
N ALA A 47 -15.64 15.67 -12.58
CA ALA A 47 -15.47 16.61 -11.47
C ALA A 47 -13.99 16.76 -11.09
N LEU A 48 -13.22 15.67 -11.11
CA LEU A 48 -11.77 15.69 -10.87
C LEU A 48 -11.01 16.45 -11.95
N THR A 49 -11.38 16.31 -13.22
CA THR A 49 -10.77 17.06 -14.33
C THR A 49 -10.99 18.57 -14.16
N ARG A 50 -12.20 18.99 -13.78
CA ARG A 50 -12.48 20.41 -13.54
C ARG A 50 -11.73 20.97 -12.34
N LEU A 51 -11.62 20.17 -11.26
CA LEU A 51 -10.80 20.53 -10.09
C LEU A 51 -9.33 20.67 -10.43
N ALA A 52 -8.77 19.73 -11.20
CA ALA A 52 -7.38 19.79 -11.65
C ALA A 52 -7.14 21.07 -12.47
N GLY A 53 -8.01 21.37 -13.43
CA GLY A 53 -7.96 22.61 -14.21
C GLY A 53 -8.03 23.87 -13.34
N ALA A 54 -8.95 23.93 -12.37
CA ALA A 54 -9.05 25.05 -11.45
C ALA A 54 -7.82 25.19 -10.52
N LEU A 55 -7.14 24.10 -10.20
CA LEU A 55 -5.94 24.10 -9.36
C LEU A 55 -4.64 24.28 -10.17
N GLY A 56 -4.72 24.36 -11.50
CA GLY A 56 -3.56 24.44 -12.38
C GLY A 56 -2.75 23.14 -12.44
N THR A 57 -3.40 21.99 -12.24
CA THR A 57 -2.79 20.66 -12.27
C THR A 57 -3.41 19.77 -13.36
N GLU A 58 -2.84 18.59 -13.56
CA GLU A 58 -3.30 17.59 -14.52
C GLU A 58 -3.83 16.33 -13.80
N LEU A 59 -4.95 15.78 -14.27
CA LEU A 59 -5.50 14.52 -13.77
C LEU A 59 -4.93 13.34 -14.56
N HIS A 60 -4.11 12.52 -13.90
CA HIS A 60 -3.65 11.23 -14.42
C HIS A 60 -4.42 10.08 -13.79
N ILE A 61 -4.99 9.20 -14.60
CA ILE A 61 -5.69 7.99 -14.16
C ILE A 61 -4.94 6.78 -14.71
N SER A 62 -4.38 5.97 -13.80
CA SER A 62 -3.72 4.70 -14.12
C SER A 62 -4.41 3.57 -13.39
N PHE A 63 -4.57 2.44 -14.06
CA PHE A 63 -5.00 1.20 -13.43
C PHE A 63 -3.76 0.38 -13.09
N GLY A 64 -3.61 0.03 -11.82
CA GLY A 64 -2.63 -0.97 -11.39
C GLY A 64 -3.26 -2.35 -11.39
N GLU A 65 -2.44 -3.40 -11.40
CA GLU A 65 -2.89 -4.69 -10.91
C GLU A 65 -3.36 -4.48 -9.47
N ALA A 66 -4.58 -4.94 -9.15
CA ALA A 66 -5.01 -5.01 -7.77
C ALA A 66 -3.91 -5.76 -7.04
N ALA A 67 -3.19 -5.09 -6.13
CA ALA A 67 -2.31 -5.78 -5.21
C ALA A 67 -3.19 -6.83 -4.55
N GLU A 68 -3.00 -8.09 -4.95
CA GLU A 68 -3.84 -9.18 -4.52
C GLU A 68 -3.89 -9.07 -3.00
N ALA A 69 -5.07 -8.78 -2.46
CA ALA A 69 -5.22 -8.55 -1.03
C ALA A 69 -4.52 -9.71 -0.36
N PRO A 70 -3.49 -9.46 0.48
CA PRO A 70 -2.54 -10.50 0.85
C PRO A 70 -3.34 -11.69 1.34
N ALA A 71 -3.25 -12.79 0.57
CA ALA A 71 -4.00 -14.00 0.89
C ALA A 71 -3.72 -14.34 2.36
N PRO A 72 -4.74 -14.75 3.13
CA PRO A 72 -4.54 -15.08 4.53
C PRO A 72 -3.35 -16.02 4.67
N LEU A 73 -2.40 -15.67 5.55
CA LEU A 73 -1.22 -16.51 5.75
C LEU A 73 -1.67 -17.94 6.11
N PRO A 74 -1.13 -18.96 5.43
CA PRO A 74 -1.34 -20.35 5.82
C PRO A 74 -1.09 -20.55 7.33
N GLN A 75 -1.94 -21.34 7.99
CA GLN A 75 -1.80 -21.57 9.44
C GLN A 75 -0.43 -22.16 9.82
N THR A 76 0.19 -22.92 8.91
CA THR A 76 1.56 -23.44 9.06
C THR A 76 2.59 -22.30 9.19
N LEU A 77 2.48 -21.25 8.36
CA LEU A 77 3.34 -20.06 8.46
C LEU A 77 3.04 -19.21 9.71
N VAL A 78 1.77 -19.13 10.12
CA VAL A 78 1.39 -18.45 11.36
C VAL A 78 2.03 -19.15 12.58
N ARG A 79 2.02 -20.49 12.62
CA ARG A 79 2.67 -21.27 13.68
C ARG A 79 4.19 -21.10 13.65
N LEU A 80 4.80 -21.20 12.47
CA LEU A 80 6.23 -21.01 12.29
C LEU A 80 6.69 -19.63 12.78
N ARG A 81 5.99 -18.55 12.40
CA ARG A 81 6.31 -17.17 12.84
C ARG A 81 6.39 -17.02 14.35
N ARG A 82 5.59 -17.79 15.11
CA ARG A 82 5.51 -17.70 16.57
C ARG A 82 6.62 -18.48 17.30
N SER A 83 7.35 -19.35 16.59
CA SER A 83 8.35 -20.21 17.21
C SER A 83 9.65 -19.46 17.56
N GLU A 84 10.35 -19.94 18.60
CA GLU A 84 11.70 -19.46 18.97
C GLU A 84 12.72 -19.72 17.85
N ARG A 85 12.64 -20.90 17.22
CA ARG A 85 13.53 -21.29 16.13
C ARG A 85 13.46 -20.31 14.95
N PHE A 86 12.26 -19.84 14.60
CA PHE A 86 12.10 -18.82 13.56
C PHE A 86 12.79 -17.52 13.95
N ARG A 87 12.59 -17.03 15.18
CA ARG A 87 13.27 -15.81 15.66
C ARG A 87 14.78 -15.91 15.62
N GLY A 88 15.34 -17.06 16.03
CA GLY A 88 16.78 -17.31 15.93
C GLY A 88 17.29 -17.29 14.50
N ALA A 89 16.62 -18.00 13.59
CA ALA A 89 16.99 -18.05 12.19
C ALA A 89 16.89 -16.68 11.48
N VAL A 90 15.85 -15.88 11.78
CA VAL A 90 15.73 -14.53 11.23
C VAL A 90 16.83 -13.61 11.76
N ALA A 91 17.19 -13.73 13.04
CA ALA A 91 18.31 -12.99 13.61
C ALA A 91 19.64 -13.39 12.95
N ASP A 92 19.83 -14.68 12.65
CA ASP A 92 21.00 -15.18 11.91
C ASP A 92 21.07 -14.63 10.47
N ILE A 93 19.91 -14.43 9.82
CA ILE A 93 19.82 -13.82 8.48
C ILE A 93 20.05 -12.29 8.53
N GLY A 94 19.69 -11.64 9.65
CA GLY A 94 19.74 -10.19 9.78
C GLY A 94 18.62 -9.44 9.03
N ALA A 95 17.48 -10.10 8.77
CA ALA A 95 16.33 -9.52 8.05
C ALA A 95 15.16 -9.17 8.99
N ASP A 96 14.20 -8.38 8.50
CA ASP A 96 12.94 -8.17 9.22
C ASP A 96 12.10 -9.47 9.20
N PRO A 97 11.62 -9.97 10.36
CA PRO A 97 10.71 -11.11 10.41
C PRO A 97 9.50 -11.00 9.47
N ALA A 98 8.96 -9.81 9.24
CA ALA A 98 7.83 -9.58 8.34
C ALA A 98 8.22 -9.85 6.87
N GLU A 99 9.41 -9.43 6.47
CA GLU A 99 9.93 -9.66 5.11
C GLU A 99 10.18 -11.15 4.85
N VAL A 100 10.74 -11.86 5.82
CA VAL A 100 10.96 -13.31 5.71
C VAL A 100 9.63 -14.06 5.59
N ILE A 101 8.61 -13.70 6.39
CA ILE A 101 7.27 -14.30 6.25
C ILE A 101 6.63 -13.97 4.91
N ALA A 102 6.77 -12.74 4.42
CA ALA A 102 6.25 -12.35 3.12
C ALA A 102 6.91 -13.13 1.98
N ALA A 103 8.23 -13.36 2.06
CA ALA A 103 8.98 -14.17 1.11
C ALA A 103 8.52 -15.64 1.12
N LEU A 104 8.40 -16.25 2.30
CA LEU A 104 7.89 -17.62 2.41
C LEU A 104 6.45 -17.75 1.90
N ALA A 105 5.59 -16.78 2.21
CA ALA A 105 4.22 -16.74 1.70
C ALA A 105 4.17 -16.60 0.17
N ALA A 106 5.10 -15.85 -0.43
CA ALA A 106 5.21 -15.74 -1.89
C ALA A 106 5.60 -17.08 -2.53
N VAL A 107 6.53 -17.84 -1.93
CA VAL A 107 6.87 -19.20 -2.39
C VAL A 107 5.66 -20.13 -2.29
N GLY A 108 4.87 -20.03 -1.22
CA GLY A 108 3.64 -20.81 -1.03
C GLY A 108 2.53 -20.55 -2.04
N ARG A 109 2.60 -19.45 -2.80
CA ARG A 109 1.69 -19.20 -3.92
C ARG A 109 2.06 -19.99 -5.18
N VAL A 110 3.32 -20.43 -5.28
CA VAL A 110 3.85 -21.16 -6.44
C VAL A 110 3.89 -22.67 -6.16
N VAL A 111 4.09 -23.06 -4.90
CA VAL A 111 4.25 -24.46 -4.49
C VAL A 111 3.38 -24.76 -3.28
N GLU A 112 2.70 -25.91 -3.30
CA GLU A 112 2.04 -26.46 -2.11
C GLU A 112 3.11 -26.89 -1.10
N ALA A 113 3.30 -26.08 -0.05
CA ALA A 113 4.33 -26.27 0.95
C ALA A 113 3.76 -26.67 2.31
N GLY A 114 4.29 -27.76 2.86
CA GLY A 114 3.97 -28.21 4.21
C GLY A 114 4.81 -27.50 5.28
N GLU A 115 4.53 -27.83 6.53
CA GLU A 115 5.26 -27.25 7.68
C GLU A 115 6.77 -27.53 7.63
N GLN A 116 7.16 -28.72 7.18
CA GLN A 116 8.58 -29.09 7.03
C GLN A 116 9.29 -28.30 5.94
N ASP A 117 8.59 -27.94 4.87
CA ASP A 117 9.18 -27.24 3.73
C ASP A 117 9.54 -25.80 4.10
N TRP A 118 8.76 -25.16 4.98
CA TRP A 118 9.11 -23.86 5.52
C TRP A 118 10.40 -23.86 6.32
N TRP A 119 10.64 -24.92 7.10
CA TRP A 119 11.89 -25.06 7.83
C TRP A 119 13.08 -25.25 6.89
N ARG A 120 12.91 -26.04 5.83
CA ARG A 120 13.96 -26.23 4.81
C ARG A 120 14.29 -24.93 4.09
N LEU A 121 13.28 -24.14 3.71
CA LEU A 121 13.49 -22.84 3.07
C LEU A 121 14.20 -21.86 4.01
N LEU A 122 13.80 -21.82 5.27
CA LEU A 122 14.44 -20.96 6.27
C LEU A 122 15.89 -21.38 6.53
N ASP A 123 16.16 -22.68 6.67
CA ASP A 123 17.51 -23.22 6.83
C ASP A 123 18.38 -22.89 5.60
N ALA A 124 17.81 -22.97 4.39
CA ALA A 124 18.49 -22.55 3.15
C ALA A 124 18.80 -21.04 3.13
N MET A 125 17.87 -20.20 3.57
CA MET A 125 18.11 -18.75 3.70
C MET A 125 19.22 -18.44 4.70
N VAL A 126 19.25 -19.12 5.86
CA VAL A 126 20.33 -18.99 6.86
C VAL A 126 21.67 -19.44 6.27
N LEU A 127 21.69 -20.56 5.55
CA LEU A 127 22.90 -21.07 4.91
C LEU A 127 23.48 -20.07 3.90
N ILE A 128 22.63 -19.49 3.05
CA ILE A 128 23.02 -18.48 2.06
C ILE A 128 23.54 -17.22 2.76
N ALA A 129 22.85 -16.74 3.80
CA ALA A 129 23.26 -15.55 4.54
C ALA A 129 24.63 -15.71 5.23
N ARG A 130 24.95 -16.93 5.69
CA ARG A 130 26.23 -17.24 6.34
C ARG A 130 27.38 -17.49 5.35
N HIS A 131 27.08 -17.74 4.08
CA HIS A 131 28.06 -18.00 3.02
C HIS A 131 27.79 -17.12 1.79
N PRO A 132 27.96 -15.79 1.91
CA PRO A 132 27.84 -14.90 0.76
C PRO A 132 28.94 -15.24 -0.27
N ALA A 133 28.56 -15.24 -1.55
CA ALA A 133 29.45 -15.50 -2.67
C ALA A 133 30.51 -14.40 -2.87
#